data_AF-A0A6A6IY78-F1
#
_entry.id   AF-A0A6A6IY78-F1
#
_cell.length_a   1.000
_cell.length_b   1.000
_cell.length_c   1.000
_cell.angle_alpha   90.00
_cell.angle_beta   90.00
_cell.angle_gamma   90.00
#
_symmetry.space_group_name_H-M   'P 1'
#
loop_
_entity.id
_entity.type
_entity.pdbx_description
1 polymer ?
#
loop_
_entity_poly.entity_id
_entity_poly.type
_entity_poly.pdbx_seq_one_letter_code
_entity_poly.pdbx_strand_id
1 'polypeptide(L)'
;MSSTLGTYNPSILAIPAFYILSVFPHSYALYAATQGKLSNWDNRNPRSTDMKAKLKDRLDAETYAKYERAEACHANGMENLPLFATAVVLGNMAGLKLAYTAVYLTHTTQGPTAIRSGLWVVGVGMCFRIILKAAKVLGAGRVGF
;
A
#
# COMPACT_ATOMS: atom_id res chain seq x y z
N MET A 1 -11.69 -25.52 18.91
CA MET A 1 -10.82 -25.13 17.77
C MET A 1 -10.27 -23.74 18.06
N SER A 2 -9.03 -23.62 18.51
CA SER A 2 -8.39 -22.31 18.66
C SER A 2 -8.21 -21.71 17.28
N SER A 3 -8.91 -20.61 17.00
CA SER A 3 -8.72 -19.83 15.79
C SER A 3 -7.25 -19.47 15.67
N THR A 4 -6.62 -19.83 14.55
CA THR A 4 -5.21 -19.49 14.26
C THR A 4 -4.96 -17.97 14.29
N LEU A 5 -6.01 -17.15 14.20
CA LEU A 5 -5.97 -15.70 14.33
C LEU A 5 -5.88 -15.19 15.78
N GLY A 6 -6.15 -16.03 16.78
CA GLY A 6 -6.09 -15.65 18.20
C GLY A 6 -4.66 -15.54 18.75
N THR A 7 -3.67 -16.10 18.05
CA THR A 7 -2.27 -16.17 18.49
C THR A 7 -1.39 -15.06 17.91
N TYR A 8 -1.90 -14.27 16.96
CA TYR A 8 -1.14 -13.23 16.26
C TYR A 8 -1.58 -11.83 16.65
N ASN A 9 -0.64 -10.88 16.60
CA ASN A 9 -0.99 -9.47 16.69
C ASN A 9 -1.55 -8.98 15.35
N PRO A 10 -2.86 -8.65 15.26
CA PRO A 10 -3.51 -8.31 14.00
C PRO A 10 -2.94 -7.05 13.35
N SER A 11 -2.38 -6.13 14.14
CA SER A 11 -1.77 -4.91 13.59
C SER A 11 -0.46 -5.19 12.85
N ILE A 12 0.33 -6.18 13.31
CA ILE A 12 1.55 -6.61 12.61
C ILE A 12 1.17 -7.32 11.31
N LEU A 13 0.09 -8.10 11.30
CA LEU A 13 -0.45 -8.72 10.08
C LEU A 13 -0.96 -7.70 9.05
N ALA A 14 -1.23 -6.46 9.45
CA ALA A 14 -1.59 -5.41 8.51
C ALA A 14 -0.43 -5.04 7.56
N ILE A 15 0.83 -5.27 7.94
CA ILE A 15 2.01 -4.99 7.10
C ILE A 15 2.03 -5.91 5.85
N PRO A 16 2.05 -7.26 5.97
CA PRO A 16 1.98 -8.12 4.80
C PRO A 16 0.66 -7.96 4.03
N ALA A 17 -0.45 -7.69 4.71
CA ALA A 17 -1.72 -7.42 4.04
C ALA A 17 -1.64 -6.17 3.14
N PHE A 18 -1.08 -5.06 3.65
CA PHE A 18 -0.89 -3.83 2.88
C PHE A 18 0.06 -4.05 1.69
N TYR A 19 1.14 -4.81 1.88
CA TYR A 19 2.06 -5.18 0.80
C TYR A 19 1.33 -5.94 -0.32
N ILE A 20 0.59 -7.00 0.02
CA ILE A 20 -0.15 -7.80 -0.95
C ILE A 20 -1.18 -6.95 -1.70
N LEU A 21 -1.92 -6.10 -0.99
CA LEU A 21 -2.87 -5.17 -1.61
C LEU A 21 -2.17 -4.17 -2.55
N SER A 22 -0.96 -3.73 -2.22
CA SER A 22 -0.17 -2.83 -3.07
C SER A 22 0.41 -3.53 -4.31
N VAL A 23 0.64 -4.85 -4.25
CA VAL A 23 1.12 -5.66 -5.39
C VAL A 23 -0.01 -6.03 -6.35
N PHE A 24 -1.25 -6.18 -5.87
CA PHE A 24 -2.38 -6.61 -6.70
C PHE A 24 -2.60 -5.74 -7.98
N PRO A 25 -2.52 -4.39 -7.92
CA PRO A 25 -2.58 -3.56 -9.12
C PRO A 25 -1.49 -3.88 -10.16
N HIS A 26 -0.27 -4.21 -9.72
CA HIS A 26 0.82 -4.60 -10.62
C HIS A 26 0.47 -5.90 -11.38
N SER A 27 -0.09 -6.90 -10.69
CA SER A 27 -0.55 -8.13 -11.34
C SER A 27 -1.62 -7.85 -12.40
N TYR A 28 -2.55 -6.94 -12.11
CA TYR A 28 -3.55 -6.51 -13.09
C TYR A 28 -2.93 -5.73 -14.26
N ALA A 29 -1.94 -4.88 -14.00
CA ALA A 29 -1.20 -4.16 -15.03
C ALA A 29 -0.50 -5.14 -15.99
N LEU A 30 0.18 -6.17 -15.48
CA LEU A 30 0.81 -7.21 -16.31
C LEU A 30 -0.21 -7.98 -17.15
N TYR A 31 -1.37 -8.30 -16.56
CA TYR A 31 -2.46 -8.94 -17.29
C TYR A 31 -2.98 -8.07 -18.44
N ALA A 32 -3.21 -6.77 -18.19
CA ALA A 32 -3.65 -5.81 -19.20
C ALA A 32 -2.57 -5.61 -20.29
N ALA A 33 -1.30 -5.49 -19.89
CA ALA A 33 -0.19 -5.28 -20.81
C ALA A 33 0.04 -6.46 -21.75
N THR A 34 -0.17 -7.68 -21.26
CA THR A 34 0.01 -8.93 -22.02
C THR A 34 -1.26 -9.46 -22.68
N GLN A 35 -2.41 -8.80 -22.47
CA GLN A 35 -3.72 -9.28 -22.90
C GLN A 35 -3.97 -10.73 -22.44
N GLY A 36 -3.61 -11.03 -21.20
CA GLY A 36 -3.71 -12.35 -20.57
C GLY A 36 -2.58 -13.34 -20.88
N LYS A 37 -1.62 -13.00 -21.76
CA LYS A 37 -0.49 -13.88 -22.12
C LYS A 37 0.76 -13.57 -21.31
N LEU A 38 0.72 -13.79 -20.00
CA LEU A 38 1.79 -13.42 -19.06
C LEU A 38 3.17 -14.01 -19.43
N SER A 39 3.23 -15.17 -20.09
CA SER A 39 4.47 -15.77 -20.58
C SER A 39 5.25 -14.90 -21.57
N ASN A 40 4.58 -13.96 -22.23
CA ASN A 40 5.19 -13.05 -23.21
C ASN A 40 5.77 -11.80 -22.56
N TRP A 41 5.66 -11.66 -21.24
CA TRP A 41 6.22 -10.52 -20.51
C TRP A 41 7.73 -10.66 -20.35
N ASP A 42 8.49 -9.75 -20.94
CA ASP A 42 9.94 -9.67 -20.71
C ASP A 42 10.23 -8.89 -19.42
N ASN A 43 10.53 -9.63 -18.36
CA ASN A 43 10.79 -9.05 -17.03
C ASN A 43 12.27 -8.68 -16.80
N ARG A 44 13.12 -8.70 -17.84
CA ARG A 44 14.53 -8.31 -17.69
C ARG A 44 14.71 -6.81 -17.43
N ASN A 45 13.79 -5.99 -17.92
CA ASN A 45 13.76 -4.55 -17.66
C ASN A 45 12.31 -4.02 -17.54
N PRO A 46 11.62 -4.34 -16.43
CA PRO A 46 10.17 -4.12 -16.28
C PRO A 46 9.78 -2.66 -16.11
N ARG A 47 10.76 -1.76 -15.94
CA ARG A 47 10.54 -0.32 -15.78
C ARG A 47 11.08 0.50 -16.97
N SER A 48 11.51 -0.15 -18.04
CA SER A 48 12.04 0.56 -19.22
C SER A 48 11.00 1.45 -19.87
N THR A 49 11.43 2.66 -20.25
CA THR A 49 10.64 3.60 -21.05
C THR A 49 10.31 3.02 -22.43
N ASP A 50 11.27 2.29 -23.02
CA ASP A 50 11.10 1.68 -24.35
C ASP A 50 10.02 0.60 -24.35
N MET A 51 9.94 -0.22 -23.29
CA MET A 51 8.86 -1.20 -23.15
C MET A 51 7.51 -0.50 -23.03
N LYS A 52 7.42 0.57 -22.24
CA LYS A 52 6.18 1.35 -22.09
C LYS A 52 5.75 2.02 -23.39
N ALA A 53 6.70 2.50 -24.19
CA ALA A 53 6.42 3.05 -25.52
C ALA A 53 5.86 1.97 -26.46
N LYS A 54 6.51 0.79 -26.52
CA LYS A 54 6.02 -0.35 -27.30
C LYS A 54 4.63 -0.83 -26.86
N LEU A 55 4.34 -0.79 -25.55
CA LEU A 55 3.01 -1.09 -25.04
C LEU A 55 1.97 -0.07 -25.51
N LYS A 56 2.32 1.22 -25.53
CA LYS A 56 1.45 2.30 -25.98
C LYS A 56 1.10 2.16 -27.46
N ASP A 57 2.07 1.78 -28.28
CA ASP A 57 1.86 1.59 -29.72
C ASP A 57 1.05 0.32 -30.03
N ARG A 58 1.15 -0.70 -29.18
CA ARG A 58 0.49 -2.00 -29.37
C ARG A 58 -0.94 -2.05 -28.84
N LEU A 59 -1.20 -1.40 -27.71
CA LEU A 59 -2.48 -1.47 -27.00
C LEU A 59 -3.41 -0.34 -27.46
N ASP A 60 -4.71 -0.56 -27.35
CA ASP A 60 -5.67 0.53 -27.47
C ASP A 60 -5.53 1.52 -26.30
N ALA A 61 -5.96 2.75 -26.54
CA ALA A 61 -5.79 3.84 -25.57
C ALA A 61 -6.46 3.55 -24.21
N GLU A 62 -7.59 2.84 -24.20
CA GLU A 62 -8.30 2.53 -22.95
C GLU A 62 -7.52 1.51 -22.11
N THR A 63 -7.08 0.42 -22.73
CA THR A 63 -6.24 -0.59 -22.06
C THR A 63 -4.93 -0.01 -21.57
N TYR A 64 -4.26 0.81 -22.39
CA TYR A 64 -3.02 1.46 -21.97
C TYR A 64 -3.24 2.38 -20.76
N ALA A 65 -4.32 3.18 -20.78
CA ALA A 65 -4.67 4.02 -19.63
C ALA A 65 -5.01 3.20 -18.37
N LYS A 66 -5.57 1.98 -18.50
CA LYS A 66 -5.79 1.07 -17.37
C LYS A 66 -4.46 0.54 -16.82
N TYR A 67 -3.54 0.13 -17.69
CA TYR A 67 -2.18 -0.27 -17.33
C TYR A 67 -1.46 0.83 -16.54
N GLU A 68 -1.45 2.07 -17.05
CA GLU A 68 -0.79 3.19 -16.39
C GLU A 68 -1.39 3.49 -15.01
N ARG A 69 -2.72 3.49 -14.89
CA ARG A 69 -3.40 3.71 -13.61
C ARG A 69 -3.08 2.61 -12.58
N ALA A 70 -2.96 1.37 -13.03
CA ALA A 70 -2.65 0.23 -12.17
C ALA A 70 -1.17 0.25 -11.71
N GLU A 71 -0.22 0.56 -12.61
CA GLU A 71 1.19 0.78 -12.26
C GLU A 71 1.36 1.95 -11.28
N ALA A 72 0.65 3.06 -11.52
CA ALA A 72 0.67 4.21 -10.61
C ALA A 72 0.08 3.86 -9.23
N CYS A 73 -0.97 3.04 -9.19
CA CYS A 73 -1.54 2.56 -7.93
C CYS A 73 -0.54 1.68 -7.15
N HIS A 74 0.13 0.75 -7.84
CA HIS A 74 1.19 -0.07 -7.25
C HIS A 74 2.33 0.78 -6.69
N ALA A 75 2.85 1.71 -7.50
CA ALA A 75 3.94 2.61 -7.09
C ALA A 75 3.57 3.41 -5.84
N ASN A 76 2.39 4.05 -5.83
CA ASN A 76 1.90 4.78 -4.67
C ASN A 76 1.79 3.88 -3.42
N GLY A 77 1.28 2.65 -3.57
CA GLY A 77 1.20 1.69 -2.46
C GLY A 77 2.59 1.38 -1.89
N MET A 78 3.54 1.03 -2.76
CA MET A 78 4.91 0.70 -2.37
C MET A 78 5.66 1.88 -1.74
N GLU A 79 5.41 3.12 -2.19
CA GLU A 79 5.99 4.34 -1.60
C GLU A 79 5.44 4.64 -0.19
N ASN A 80 4.18 4.31 0.08
CA ASN A 80 3.55 4.54 1.39
C ASN A 80 3.84 3.41 2.40
N LEU A 81 4.21 2.21 1.93
CA LEU A 81 4.45 1.05 2.78
C LEU A 81 5.49 1.31 3.91
N PRO A 82 6.66 1.93 3.67
CA PRO A 82 7.64 2.18 4.74
C PRO A 82 7.08 3.05 5.86
N LEU A 83 6.33 4.11 5.51
CA LEU A 83 5.72 4.99 6.49
C LEU A 83 4.65 4.25 7.30
N PHE A 84 3.80 3.47 6.63
CA PHE A 84 2.78 2.65 7.27
C PHE A 84 3.38 1.60 8.22
N ALA A 85 4.36 0.83 7.75
CA ALA A 85 5.03 -0.19 8.55
C ALA A 85 5.72 0.41 9.78
N THR A 86 6.37 1.57 9.62
CA THR A 86 6.99 2.30 10.74
C THR A 86 5.96 2.72 11.78
N ALA A 87 4.81 3.26 11.34
CA ALA A 87 3.73 3.65 12.25
C ALA A 87 3.16 2.45 13.00
N VAL A 88 2.98 1.30 12.33
CA VAL A 88 2.54 0.05 12.96
C VAL A 88 3.54 -0.42 14.01
N VAL A 89 4.83 -0.51 13.67
CA VAL A 89 5.87 -0.99 14.58
C VAL A 89 5.98 -0.09 15.81
N LEU A 90 6.12 1.22 15.62
CA LEU A 90 6.23 2.18 16.72
C LEU A 90 4.95 2.25 17.56
N GLY A 91 3.79 2.17 16.93
CA GLY A 91 2.50 2.12 17.63
C GLY A 91 2.38 0.90 18.54
N ASN A 92 2.83 -0.27 18.08
CA ASN A 92 2.88 -1.48 18.89
C ASN A 92 3.88 -1.38 20.04
N MET A 93 5.09 -0.88 19.78
CA MET A 93 6.10 -0.67 20.82
C MET A 93 5.61 0.28 21.93
N ALA A 94 4.83 1.29 21.56
CA ALA A 94 4.23 2.24 22.49
C ALA A 94 2.90 1.76 23.13
N GLY A 95 2.46 0.53 22.86
CA GLY A 95 1.23 -0.03 23.42
C GLY A 95 -0.06 0.67 22.95
N LEU A 96 -0.03 1.36 21.81
CA LEU A 96 -1.19 2.07 21.28
C LEU A 96 -2.20 1.07 20.70
N LYS A 97 -3.39 0.96 21.31
CA LYS A 97 -4.48 0.09 20.82
C LYS A 97 -5.03 0.62 19.49
N LEU A 98 -4.82 -0.12 18.41
CA LEU A 98 -5.25 0.20 17.04
C LEU A 98 -6.71 -0.22 16.73
N ALA A 99 -7.66 0.04 17.64
CA ALA A 99 -9.10 -0.13 17.34
C ALA A 99 -9.53 0.69 16.11
N TYR A 100 -8.77 1.74 15.77
CA TYR A 100 -9.00 2.60 14.62
C TYR A 100 -8.59 2.00 13.26
N THR A 101 -7.79 0.92 13.21
CA THR A 101 -7.35 0.30 11.94
C THR A 101 -8.41 -0.63 11.33
N ALA A 102 -9.44 -1.04 12.09
CA ALA A 102 -10.58 -1.77 11.52
C ALA A 102 -11.31 -0.94 10.45
N VAL A 103 -11.27 0.40 10.57
CA VAL A 103 -11.79 1.35 9.57
C VAL A 103 -11.01 1.29 8.25
N TYR A 104 -9.75 0.82 8.29
CA TYR A 104 -8.86 0.70 7.14
C TYR A 104 -9.24 -0.46 6.20
N LEU A 105 -9.91 -1.51 6.72
CA LEU A 105 -10.33 -2.67 5.93
C LEU A 105 -11.70 -2.50 5.27
N THR A 106 -12.49 -1.49 5.67
CA THR A 106 -13.89 -1.33 5.23
C THR A 106 -14.11 -0.18 4.24
N HIS A 107 -13.05 0.49 3.77
CA HIS A 107 -13.21 1.57 2.80
C HIS A 107 -13.10 1.09 1.36
N THR A 108 -14.26 0.78 0.77
CA THR A 108 -14.45 0.53 -0.65
C THR A 108 -15.50 1.50 -1.20
N THR A 109 -15.10 2.71 -1.61
CA THR A 109 -15.97 3.60 -2.39
C THR A 109 -15.18 4.38 -3.44
N GLN A 110 -15.71 4.40 -4.66
CA GLN A 110 -15.15 5.00 -5.88
C GLN A 110 -15.70 6.42 -6.09
N GLY A 111 -14.82 7.40 -6.32
CA GLY A 111 -15.15 8.80 -6.64
C GLY A 111 -13.90 9.62 -7.09
N PRO A 112 -14.08 10.73 -7.83
CA PRO A 112 -13.06 11.29 -8.74
C PRO A 112 -11.88 11.93 -8.00
N THR A 113 -10.68 11.70 -8.55
CA THR A 113 -9.31 12.19 -8.31
C THR A 113 -8.99 13.03 -7.06
N ALA A 114 -9.83 13.99 -6.67
CA ALA A 114 -9.70 14.79 -5.45
C ALA A 114 -9.85 13.95 -4.17
N ILE A 115 -10.75 12.97 -4.16
CA ILE A 115 -10.93 12.07 -3.01
C ILE A 115 -9.67 11.22 -2.79
N ARG A 116 -9.01 10.77 -3.87
CA ARG A 116 -7.75 10.01 -3.80
C ARG A 116 -6.66 10.83 -3.10
N SER A 117 -6.46 12.08 -3.51
CA SER A 117 -5.46 12.95 -2.88
C SER A 117 -5.81 13.28 -1.43
N GLY A 118 -7.10 13.53 -1.13
CA GLY A 118 -7.57 13.75 0.24
C GLY A 118 -7.34 12.53 1.14
N LEU A 119 -7.67 11.33 0.66
CA LEU A 119 -7.43 10.08 1.38
C LEU A 119 -5.93 9.83 1.61
N TRP A 120 -5.08 10.16 0.63
CA TRP A 120 -3.64 10.06 0.78
C TRP A 120 -3.13 11.00 1.89
N VAL A 121 -3.53 12.28 1.88
CA VAL A 121 -3.14 13.26 2.92
C VAL A 121 -3.60 12.80 4.31
N VAL A 122 -4.83 12.31 4.43
CA VAL A 122 -5.38 11.80 5.68
C VAL A 122 -4.60 10.57 6.16
N GLY A 123 -4.33 9.60 5.27
CA GLY A 123 -3.56 8.40 5.60
C GLY A 123 -2.15 8.69 6.08
N VAL A 124 -1.43 9.56 5.36
CA VAL A 124 -0.08 10.02 5.72
C VAL A 124 -0.10 10.78 7.05
N GLY A 125 -1.01 11.73 7.22
CA GLY A 125 -1.15 12.52 8.45
C GLY A 125 -1.45 11.65 9.67
N MET A 126 -2.21 10.58 9.53
CA MET A 126 -2.46 9.62 10.60
C MET A 126 -1.23 8.79 10.95
N CYS A 127 -0.43 8.35 9.97
CA CYS A 127 0.84 7.67 10.24
C CYS A 127 1.78 8.58 11.06
N PHE A 128 1.93 9.83 10.65
CA PHE A 128 2.69 10.83 11.42
C PHE A 128 2.13 11.00 12.83
N ARG A 129 0.81 11.08 13.01
CA ARG A 129 0.19 11.19 14.33
C ARG A 129 0.51 9.98 15.23
N ILE A 130 0.49 8.76 14.70
CA ILE A 130 0.86 7.55 15.45
C ILE A 130 2.34 7.60 15.83
N ILE A 131 3.22 7.96 14.90
CA ILE A 131 4.66 8.06 15.14
C ILE A 131 4.94 9.12 16.22
N LEU A 132 4.33 10.29 16.15
CA LEU A 132 4.49 11.36 17.16
C LEU A 132 3.97 10.93 18.54
N LYS A 133 2.83 10.24 18.59
CA LYS A 133 2.32 9.68 19.85
C LYS A 133 3.25 8.63 20.42
N ALA A 134 3.75 7.73 19.59
CA ALA A 134 4.71 6.70 20.00
C ALA A 134 6.01 7.33 20.50
N ALA A 135 6.54 8.34 19.80
CA ALA A 135 7.72 9.09 20.22
C ALA A 135 7.52 9.74 21.60
N LYS A 136 6.36 10.35 21.86
CA LYS A 136 6.05 10.92 23.19
C LYS A 136 6.04 9.86 24.29
N VAL A 137 5.37 8.72 24.05
CA VAL A 137 5.25 7.64 25.06
C VAL A 137 6.60 7.00 25.34
N LEU A 138 7.34 6.64 24.29
CA LEU A 138 8.66 5.99 24.42
C LEU A 138 9.73 6.97 24.97
N GLY A 139 9.60 8.26 24.68
CA GLY A 139 10.48 9.31 25.22
C GLY A 139 10.19 9.64 26.69
N ALA A 140 8.94 9.62 27.13
CA ALA A 140 8.56 9.85 28.54
C ALA A 140 9.18 8.79 29.49
N GLY A 141 9.39 7.57 29.01
CA GLY A 141 10.10 6.51 29.76
C GLY A 141 11.62 6.70 29.87
N ARG A 142 12.22 7.70 29.20
CA ARG A 142 13.67 7.96 29.21
C ARG A 142 14.11 9.10 30.13
N VAL A 143 13.18 9.82 30.77
CA VAL A 143 13.48 10.99 31.64
C VAL A 143 13.78 10.56 33.09
N GLY A 144 14.38 9.39 33.27
CA GLY A 144 14.64 8.78 34.58
C GLY A 144 15.97 8.04 34.63
N PHE A 145 17.04 8.66 34.13
CA PHE A 145 18.42 8.28 34.39
C PHE A 145 19.15 9.49 34.99
#